data_AF-A0AAF1KJK9-F1
#
_entry.id   AF-A0AAF1KJK9-F1
#
_cell.length_a   1.000
_cell.length_b   1.000
_cell.length_c   1.000
_cell.angle_alpha   90.00
_cell.angle_beta   90.00
_cell.angle_gamma   90.00
#
_symmetry.space_group_name_H-M   'P 1'
#
loop_
_entity.id
_entity.type
_entity.pdbx_description
1 polymer ?
#
loop_
_entity_poly.entity_id
_entity_poly.type
_entity_poly.pdbx_seq_one_letter_code
_entity_poly.pdbx_strand_id
1 'polypeptide(L)'
;MNEADQRHLLSRLAPAVQHDVNNLMTVTLATLELMRHGLAPDDASLRRIERIEAASRRLEALMRGFLTLARAVPEQAMMDVARLLHRIAPLLGLSGATVTIEAPADGVEAACDAGLLTSALVETVGGRGEVTLRLEGEGVMVVRGGNSAMVKFVA
;
A
#
# COMPACT_ATOMS: atom_id res chain seq x y z
N MET A 1 -24.53 8.47 -11.08
CA MET A 1 -23.31 8.96 -10.42
C MET A 1 -22.16 8.63 -11.36
N ASN A 2 -21.39 9.62 -11.80
CA ASN A 2 -20.25 9.35 -12.68
C ASN A 2 -18.99 9.01 -11.83
N GLU A 3 -17.91 8.54 -12.46
CA GLU A 3 -16.68 8.14 -11.76
C GLU A 3 -16.03 9.30 -10.98
N ALA A 4 -16.16 10.53 -11.49
CA ALA A 4 -15.64 11.73 -10.84
C ALA A 4 -16.40 12.05 -9.54
N ASP A 5 -17.73 11.89 -9.53
CA ASP A 5 -18.58 12.05 -8.35
C ASP A 5 -18.23 11.00 -7.27
N GLN A 6 -17.97 9.76 -7.68
CA GLN A 6 -17.57 8.68 -6.77
C GLN A 6 -16.20 8.94 -6.15
N ARG A 7 -15.20 9.35 -6.94
CA ARG A 7 -13.88 9.74 -6.42
C ARG A 7 -13.97 10.94 -5.49
N HIS A 8 -14.78 11.94 -5.83
CA HIS A 8 -14.96 13.13 -5.00
C HIS A 8 -15.66 12.82 -3.67
N LEU A 9 -16.60 11.88 -3.65
CA LEU A 9 -17.21 11.41 -2.41
C LEU A 9 -16.19 10.65 -1.54
N LEU A 10 -15.44 9.72 -2.14
CA LEU A 10 -14.40 8.94 -1.45
C LEU A 10 -13.31 9.84 -0.88
N SER A 11 -12.88 10.86 -1.63
CA SER A 11 -11.83 11.78 -1.20
C SER A 11 -12.22 12.62 0.01
N ARG A 12 -13.49 13.03 0.10
CA ARG A 12 -14.01 13.77 1.25
C ARG A 12 -14.08 12.92 2.51
N LEU A 13 -14.32 11.62 2.36
CA LEU A 13 -14.41 10.67 3.49
C LEU A 13 -13.03 10.13 3.91
N ALA A 14 -12.06 10.10 2.99
CA ALA A 14 -10.76 9.51 3.23
C ALA A 14 -10.02 10.04 4.47
N PRO A 15 -9.97 11.35 4.78
CA PRO A 15 -9.29 11.84 5.98
C PRO A 15 -9.90 11.30 7.29
N ALA A 16 -11.23 11.29 7.39
CA ALA A 16 -11.95 10.79 8.56
C ALA A 16 -11.76 9.27 8.72
N VAL A 17 -11.90 8.52 7.63
CA VAL A 17 -11.68 7.07 7.63
C VAL A 17 -10.22 6.73 7.95
N GLN A 18 -9.25 7.50 7.42
CA GLN A 18 -7.83 7.30 7.71
C GLN A 18 -7.53 7.48 9.19
N HIS A 19 -8.09 8.53 9.79
CA HIS A 19 -7.97 8.79 11.21
C HIS A 19 -8.51 7.62 12.04
N ASP A 20 -9.72 7.16 11.75
CA ASP A 20 -10.36 6.09 12.52
C ASP A 20 -9.67 4.74 12.32
N VAL A 21 -9.22 4.43 11.10
CA VAL A 21 -8.41 3.23 10.84
C VAL A 21 -7.11 3.28 11.64
N ASN A 22 -6.38 4.39 11.62
CA ASN A 22 -5.15 4.51 12.41
C ASN A 22 -5.42 4.26 13.90
N ASN A 23 -6.48 4.87 14.44
CA ASN A 23 -6.86 4.70 15.85
C ASN A 23 -7.21 3.25 16.19
N LEU A 24 -8.05 2.61 15.38
CA LEU A 24 -8.45 1.22 15.59
C LEU A 24 -7.25 0.27 15.48
N MET A 25 -6.36 0.51 14.51
CA MET A 25 -5.15 -0.29 14.33
C MET A 25 -4.18 -0.12 15.49
N THR A 26 -3.98 1.11 15.98
CA THR A 26 -3.15 1.37 17.17
C THR A 26 -3.68 0.60 18.37
N VAL A 27 -4.98 0.69 18.68
CA VAL A 27 -5.59 -0.03 19.81
C VAL A 27 -5.49 -1.55 19.61
N THR A 28 -5.77 -2.04 18.41
CA THR A 28 -5.72 -3.48 18.09
C THR A 28 -4.32 -4.04 18.29
N LEU A 29 -3.31 -3.42 17.70
CA LEU A 29 -1.92 -3.87 17.80
C LEU A 29 -1.39 -3.77 19.23
N ALA A 30 -1.70 -2.69 19.94
CA ALA A 30 -1.31 -2.54 21.35
C ALA A 30 -1.96 -3.61 22.25
N THR A 31 -3.23 -3.94 21.99
CA THR A 31 -3.92 -5.00 22.74
C THR A 31 -3.27 -6.36 22.50
N LEU A 32 -2.92 -6.69 21.26
CA LEU A 32 -2.21 -7.92 20.93
C LEU A 32 -0.83 -7.99 21.60
N GLU A 33 -0.13 -6.86 21.66
CA GLU A 33 1.18 -6.76 22.33
C GLU A 33 1.06 -6.98 23.84
N LEU A 34 0.08 -6.36 24.50
CA LEU A 34 -0.21 -6.58 25.92
C LEU A 34 -0.61 -8.04 26.21
N MET A 35 -1.45 -8.63 25.37
CA MET A 35 -1.80 -10.06 25.47
C MET A 35 -0.55 -10.93 25.36
N ARG A 36 0.35 -10.63 24.43
CA ARG A 36 1.61 -11.37 24.24
C ARG A 36 2.51 -11.32 25.47
N HIS A 37 2.62 -10.15 26.12
CA HIS A 37 3.42 -9.98 27.33
C HIS A 37 2.88 -10.76 28.54
N GLY A 38 1.60 -11.08 28.57
CA GLY A 38 0.98 -11.87 29.64
C GLY A 38 1.14 -13.40 29.49
N LEU A 39 1.72 -13.88 28.38
CA LEU A 39 1.81 -15.31 28.08
C LEU A 39 3.20 -15.89 28.36
N ALA A 40 3.23 -17.18 28.70
CA ALA A 40 4.48 -17.92 28.78
C ALA A 40 5.09 -18.13 27.38
N PRO A 41 6.42 -18.26 27.24
CA PRO A 41 7.09 -18.40 25.93
C PRO A 41 6.63 -19.59 25.08
N ASP A 42 6.10 -20.66 25.69
CA ASP A 42 5.62 -21.86 24.99
C ASP A 42 4.09 -21.91 24.89
N ASP A 43 3.39 -20.82 25.22
CA ASP A 43 1.94 -20.78 25.18
C ASP A 43 1.42 -20.90 23.74
N ALA A 44 0.52 -21.86 23.52
CA ALA A 44 -0.07 -22.11 22.21
C ALA A 44 -0.84 -20.91 21.63
N SER A 45 -1.23 -19.94 22.47
CA SER A 45 -1.89 -18.70 22.10
C SER A 45 -0.96 -17.70 21.41
N LEU A 46 0.36 -17.77 21.64
CA LEU A 46 1.35 -16.90 20.97
C LEU A 46 1.23 -16.98 19.46
N ARG A 47 1.17 -18.20 18.91
CA ARG A 47 0.98 -18.43 17.47
C ARG A 47 -0.33 -17.86 16.93
N ARG A 48 -1.38 -17.80 17.75
CA ARG A 48 -2.66 -17.19 17.35
C ARG A 48 -2.55 -15.67 17.33
N ILE A 49 -1.90 -15.08 18.34
CA ILE A 49 -1.63 -13.63 18.41
C ILE A 49 -0.79 -13.19 17.21
N GLU A 50 0.30 -13.90 16.89
CA GLU A 50 1.16 -13.61 15.73
C GLU A 50 0.37 -13.61 14.41
N ARG A 51 -0.54 -14.57 14.24
CA ARG A 51 -1.41 -14.63 13.05
C ARG A 51 -2.38 -13.45 12.98
N ILE A 52 -2.96 -13.05 14.11
CA ILE A 52 -3.87 -11.89 14.16
C ILE A 52 -3.08 -10.61 13.89
N GLU A 53 -1.88 -10.46 14.46
CA GLU A 53 -1.01 -9.32 14.24
C GLU A 53 -0.63 -9.20 12.75
N ALA A 54 -0.22 -10.29 12.13
CA ALA A 54 0.10 -10.32 10.70
C ALA A 54 -1.11 -9.94 9.82
N ALA A 55 -2.30 -10.48 10.13
CA ALA A 55 -3.53 -10.12 9.42
C ALA A 55 -3.91 -8.64 9.61
N SER A 56 -3.74 -8.12 10.83
CA SER A 56 -3.99 -6.72 11.21
C SER A 56 -3.08 -5.77 10.43
N ARG A 57 -1.76 -6.05 10.39
CA ARG A 57 -0.80 -5.26 9.61
C ARG A 57 -1.11 -5.27 8.11
N ARG A 58 -1.55 -6.42 7.58
CA ARG A 58 -1.99 -6.53 6.18
C ARG A 58 -3.23 -5.67 5.92
N LEU A 59 -4.22 -5.68 6.80
CA LEU A 59 -5.41 -4.84 6.70
C LEU A 59 -5.06 -3.35 6.71
N GLU A 60 -4.16 -2.94 7.61
CA GLU A 60 -3.70 -1.54 7.66
C GLU A 60 -3.06 -1.10 6.34
N ALA A 61 -2.18 -1.93 5.77
CA ALA A 61 -1.53 -1.63 4.50
C ALA A 61 -2.56 -1.51 3.35
N LEU A 62 -3.53 -2.42 3.30
CA LEU A 62 -4.64 -2.37 2.32
C LEU A 62 -5.44 -1.07 2.44
N MET A 63 -5.84 -0.70 3.66
CA MET A 63 -6.61 0.52 3.90
C MET A 63 -5.81 1.77 3.53
N ARG A 64 -4.52 1.83 3.87
CA ARG A 64 -3.65 2.95 3.47
C ARG A 64 -3.53 3.07 1.95
N GLY A 65 -3.35 1.96 1.23
CA GLY A 65 -3.34 1.96 -0.24
C GLY A 65 -4.66 2.46 -0.81
N PHE A 66 -5.78 1.96 -0.30
CA PHE A 66 -7.12 2.39 -0.73
C PHE A 66 -7.37 3.89 -0.51
N LEU A 67 -6.99 4.41 0.66
CA LEU A 67 -7.14 5.84 0.97
C LEU A 67 -6.20 6.72 0.15
N THR A 68 -5.04 6.20 -0.26
CA THR A 68 -4.14 6.88 -1.20
C THR A 68 -4.80 7.01 -2.57
N LEU A 69 -5.44 5.93 -3.05
CA LEU A 69 -6.23 5.94 -4.29
C LEU A 69 -7.42 6.92 -4.22
N ALA A 70 -8.04 7.06 -3.04
CA ALA A 70 -9.20 7.91 -2.85
C ALA A 70 -8.90 9.42 -2.87
N ARG A 71 -7.63 9.86 -2.95
CA ARG A 71 -7.30 11.30 -2.98
C ARG A 71 -7.86 11.98 -4.23
N ALA A 72 -8.45 13.17 -4.05
CA ALA A 72 -9.05 13.96 -5.15
C ALA A 72 -8.11 15.01 -5.74
N VAL A 73 -7.19 15.57 -4.95
CA VAL A 73 -6.28 16.61 -5.43
C VAL A 73 -4.91 15.99 -5.65
N PRO A 74 -4.39 16.03 -6.88
CA PRO A 74 -3.02 15.65 -7.14
C PRO A 74 -2.04 16.56 -6.37
N GLU A 75 -1.07 15.96 -5.70
CA GLU A 75 -0.02 16.63 -4.94
C GLU A 75 1.33 16.00 -5.31
N GLN A 76 2.18 16.79 -5.98
CA GLN A 76 3.58 16.42 -6.23
C GLN A 76 4.38 16.67 -4.96
N ALA A 77 4.95 15.60 -4.39
CA ALA A 77 5.80 15.69 -3.22
C ALA A 77 7.04 14.81 -3.39
N MET A 78 8.18 15.27 -2.85
CA MET A 78 9.37 14.43 -2.73
C MET A 78 9.06 13.28 -1.77
N MET A 79 9.24 12.05 -2.24
CA MET A 79 9.08 10.86 -1.41
C MET A 79 9.92 9.68 -1.90
N ASP A 80 10.24 8.79 -0.96
CA ASP A 80 10.78 7.46 -1.25
C ASP A 80 9.73 6.60 -1.98
N VAL A 81 9.90 6.48 -3.29
CA VAL A 81 9.04 5.70 -4.18
C VAL A 81 9.07 4.22 -3.81
N ALA A 82 10.22 3.68 -3.40
CA ALA A 82 10.30 2.27 -3.00
C ALA A 82 9.41 1.99 -1.79
N ARG A 83 9.40 2.88 -0.79
CA ARG A 83 8.48 2.77 0.36
C ARG A 83 7.01 2.87 -0.05
N LEU A 84 6.68 3.74 -1.02
CA LEU A 84 5.32 3.83 -1.54
C LEU A 84 4.91 2.51 -2.21
N LEU A 85 5.76 1.93 -3.07
CA LEU A 85 5.49 0.65 -3.73
C LEU A 85 5.21 -0.48 -2.74
N HIS A 86 6.04 -0.61 -1.69
CA HIS A 86 5.82 -1.63 -0.65
C HIS A 86 4.49 -1.45 0.09
N ARG A 87 4.06 -0.20 0.26
CA ARG A 87 2.79 0.13 0.93
C ARG A 87 1.58 -0.22 0.08
N ILE A 88 1.66 -0.04 -1.23
CA ILE A 88 0.55 -0.31 -2.17
C ILE A 88 0.54 -1.73 -2.71
N ALA A 89 1.65 -2.49 -2.64
CA ALA A 89 1.72 -3.86 -3.12
C ALA A 89 0.59 -4.78 -2.61
N PRO A 90 0.17 -4.70 -1.32
CA PRO A 90 -0.99 -5.45 -0.84
C PRO A 90 -2.28 -5.10 -1.58
N LEU A 91 -2.50 -3.82 -1.91
CA LEU A 91 -3.66 -3.35 -2.66
C LEU A 91 -3.64 -3.92 -4.08
N LEU A 92 -2.49 -3.86 -4.75
CA LEU A 92 -2.31 -4.44 -6.08
C LEU A 92 -2.56 -5.95 -6.07
N GLY A 93 -2.19 -6.66 -5.00
CA GLY A 93 -2.45 -8.08 -4.84
C GLY A 93 -3.94 -8.47 -4.74
N LEU A 94 -4.86 -7.52 -4.56
CA LEU A 94 -6.31 -7.80 -4.59
C LEU A 94 -6.79 -8.23 -5.98
N SER A 95 -6.07 -7.89 -7.05
CA SER A 95 -6.35 -8.40 -8.41
C SER A 95 -6.01 -9.89 -8.57
N GLY A 96 -5.32 -10.48 -7.59
CA GLY A 96 -4.75 -11.82 -7.65
C GLY A 96 -3.34 -11.86 -8.24
N ALA A 97 -2.69 -10.71 -8.41
CA ALA A 97 -1.27 -10.62 -8.74
C ALA A 97 -0.37 -10.91 -7.53
N THR A 98 0.75 -11.59 -7.78
CA THR A 98 1.89 -11.63 -6.86
C THR A 98 2.85 -10.52 -7.29
N VAL A 99 3.02 -9.52 -6.43
CA VAL A 99 3.85 -8.34 -6.73
C VAL A 99 5.23 -8.48 -6.10
N THR A 100 6.27 -8.42 -6.92
CA THR A 100 7.68 -8.36 -6.51
C THR A 100 8.20 -6.96 -6.79
N ILE A 101 8.94 -6.38 -5.84
CA ILE A 101 9.52 -5.04 -5.99
C ILE A 101 11.03 -5.19 -6.06
N GLU A 102 11.63 -4.69 -7.14
CA GLU A 102 13.07 -4.57 -7.32
C GLU A 102 13.44 -3.09 -7.20
N ALA A 103 14.05 -2.71 -6.09
CA ALA A 103 14.43 -1.33 -5.80
C ALA A 103 15.86 -1.24 -5.24
N PRO A 104 16.58 -0.12 -5.46
CA PRO A 104 17.82 0.17 -4.76
C PRO A 104 17.64 0.14 -3.23
N ALA A 105 18.67 -0.37 -2.51
CA ALA A 105 18.62 -0.50 -1.06
C ALA A 105 18.46 0.86 -0.34
N ASP A 106 19.03 1.92 -0.91
CA ASP A 106 19.01 3.27 -0.36
C ASP A 106 17.68 4.02 -0.62
N GLY A 107 16.73 3.36 -1.29
CA GLY A 107 15.48 3.98 -1.72
C GLY A 107 15.64 4.83 -2.97
N VAL A 108 14.53 5.38 -3.47
CA VAL A 108 14.51 6.30 -4.62
C VAL A 108 13.64 7.49 -4.25
N GLU A 109 14.27 8.61 -3.91
CA GLU A 109 13.57 9.88 -3.70
C GLU A 109 13.23 10.49 -5.06
N ALA A 110 11.95 10.77 -5.30
CA ALA A 110 11.49 11.44 -6.50
C ALA A 110 10.27 12.31 -6.20
N ALA A 111 10.09 13.39 -6.96
CA ALA A 111 8.84 14.15 -6.98
C ALA A 111 7.76 13.33 -7.67
N CYS A 112 6.83 12.80 -6.89
CA CYS A 112 5.72 12.05 -7.44
C CYS A 112 4.41 12.38 -6.74
N ASP A 113 3.32 11.99 -7.40
CA ASP A 113 2.00 12.00 -6.82
C ASP A 113 1.62 10.58 -6.44
N ALA A 114 1.46 10.35 -5.13
CA ALA A 114 1.15 9.02 -4.62
C ALA A 114 -0.20 8.50 -5.13
N GLY A 115 -1.20 9.37 -5.28
CA GLY A 115 -2.53 8.99 -5.76
C GLY A 115 -2.49 8.60 -7.24
N LEU A 116 -1.86 9.43 -8.09
CA LEU A 116 -1.72 9.15 -9.52
C LEU A 116 -0.86 7.91 -9.77
N LEU A 117 0.25 7.74 -9.05
CA LEU A 117 1.08 6.54 -9.17
C LEU A 117 0.30 5.28 -8.75
N THR A 118 -0.46 5.36 -7.65
CA THR A 118 -1.31 4.26 -7.19
C THR A 118 -2.38 3.92 -8.22
N SER A 119 -3.09 4.91 -8.76
CA SER A 119 -4.09 4.71 -9.82
C SER A 119 -3.48 4.06 -11.06
N ALA A 120 -2.37 4.60 -11.57
CA ALA A 120 -1.69 4.07 -12.74
C ALA A 120 -1.25 2.62 -12.55
N LEU A 121 -0.75 2.28 -11.35
CA LEU A 121 -0.37 0.90 -11.02
C LEU A 121 -1.57 -0.03 -10.89
N VAL A 122 -2.68 0.40 -10.29
CA VAL A 122 -3.91 -0.41 -10.22
C VAL A 122 -4.45 -0.70 -11.62
N GLU A 123 -4.42 0.28 -12.53
CA GLU A 123 -4.83 0.11 -13.93
C GLU A 123 -3.87 -0.82 -14.70
N THR A 124 -2.57 -0.71 -14.44
CA THR A 124 -1.53 -1.50 -15.12
C THR A 124 -1.50 -2.95 -14.62
N VAL A 125 -1.67 -3.17 -13.32
CA VAL A 125 -1.68 -4.49 -12.66
C VAL A 125 -3.07 -5.12 -12.80
N GLY A 126 -3.49 -5.33 -14.04
CA GLY A 126 -4.85 -5.69 -14.42
C GLY A 126 -5.19 -7.19 -14.40
N GLY A 127 -4.51 -8.04 -13.63
CA GLY A 127 -4.78 -9.48 -13.69
C GLY A 127 -4.08 -10.36 -12.66
N ARG A 128 -4.28 -11.68 -12.80
CA ARG A 128 -3.61 -12.72 -12.02
C ARG A 128 -2.25 -13.07 -12.64
N GLY A 129 -1.23 -13.27 -11.81
CA GLY A 129 0.11 -13.66 -12.26
C GLY A 129 1.23 -12.98 -11.47
N GLU A 130 2.47 -13.20 -11.88
CA GLU A 130 3.62 -12.50 -11.31
C GLU A 130 3.81 -11.15 -11.97
N VAL A 131 3.98 -10.11 -11.15
CA VAL A 131 4.28 -8.75 -11.58
C VAL A 131 5.52 -8.26 -10.86
N THR A 132 6.52 -7.84 -11.62
CA THR A 132 7.73 -7.20 -11.10
C THR A 132 7.65 -5.71 -11.35
N LEU A 133 7.73 -4.92 -10.27
CA LEU A 133 7.90 -3.48 -10.30
C LEU A 133 9.39 -3.19 -10.09
N ARG A 134 10.09 -2.78 -11.14
CA ARG A 134 11.51 -2.45 -11.08
C ARG A 134 11.70 -0.95 -11.11
N LEU A 135 12.29 -0.41 -10.04
CA LEU A 135 12.72 0.99 -9.98
C LEU A 135 14.11 1.11 -10.60
N GLU A 136 14.20 1.89 -11.67
CA GLU A 136 15.45 2.30 -12.29
C GLU A 136 15.83 3.68 -11.73
N GLY A 137 17.14 3.91 -11.52
CA GLY A 137 17.63 5.24 -11.13
C GLY A 137 17.18 6.28 -12.15
N GLU A 138 16.83 7.49 -11.71
CA GLU A 138 16.19 8.59 -12.47
C GLU A 138 14.65 8.62 -12.52
N GLY A 139 13.95 7.91 -11.62
CA GLY A 139 12.50 8.08 -11.52
C GLY A 139 11.71 7.33 -12.59
N VAL A 140 12.24 6.21 -13.08
CA VAL A 140 11.56 5.34 -14.04
C VAL A 140 11.19 4.03 -13.34
N MET A 141 9.94 3.60 -13.46
CA MET A 141 9.51 2.26 -13.05
C MET A 141 9.12 1.45 -14.27
N VAL A 142 9.71 0.26 -14.37
CA VAL A 142 9.33 -0.74 -15.36
C VAL A 142 8.41 -1.75 -14.68
N VAL A 143 7.23 -1.96 -15.25
CA VAL A 143 6.27 -2.97 -14.82
C VAL A 143 6.36 -4.15 -15.78
N ARG A 144 6.77 -5.33 -15.28
CA ARG A 144 6.85 -6.59 -16.05
C ARG A 144 5.86 -7.61 -15.50
N GLY A 145 4.98 -8.13 -16.35
CA GLY A 145 3.95 -9.11 -15.98
C GLY A 145 2.56 -8.66 -16.44
N GLY A 146 1.82 -9.53 -17.14
CA GLY A 146 0.61 -9.13 -17.86
C GLY A 146 0.94 -8.30 -19.11
N ASN A 147 0.67 -6.99 -19.08
CA ASN A 147 1.01 -6.01 -20.12
C ASN A 147 2.24 -5.20 -19.69
N SER A 148 3.36 -5.32 -20.40
CA SER A 148 4.57 -4.56 -20.05
C SER A 148 4.32 -3.06 -20.23
N ALA A 149 4.55 -2.27 -19.18
CA ALA A 149 4.35 -0.82 -19.19
C ALA A 149 5.52 -0.10 -18.52
N MET A 150 5.83 1.11 -19.00
CA MET A 150 6.78 2.02 -18.36
C MET A 150 6.00 3.16 -17.72
N VAL A 151 6.23 3.38 -16.43
CA VAL A 151 5.68 4.52 -15.68
C VAL A 151 6.85 5.44 -15.34
N LYS A 152 6.81 6.68 -15.84
CA LYS A 152 7.81 7.71 -15.53
C LYS A 152 7.29 8.63 -14.42
N PHE A 153 8.16 9.00 -13.50
CA PHE A 153 7.96 10.02 -12.48
C PHE A 153 9.16 10.99 -12.53
N VAL A 154 8.99 12.21 -12.02
CA VAL A 154 10.02 13.24 -12.10
C VAL A 154 10.91 13.11 -10.87
N ALA A 155 12.18 12.72 -11.04
CA ALA A 155 13.15 12.72 -9.95
C ALA A 155 13.64 14.13 -9.64
#